data_AF-A0A7G2ISF9-F1
#
_entry.id   AF-A0A7G2ISF9-F1
#
_cell.length_a   1.000
_cell.length_b   1.000
_cell.length_c   1.000
_cell.angle_alpha   90.00
_cell.angle_beta   90.00
_cell.angle_gamma   90.00
#
_symmetry.space_group_name_H-M   'P 1'
#
loop_
_entity.id
_entity.type
_entity.pdbx_description
1 polymer ?
#
loop_
_entity_poly.entity_id
_entity_poly.type
_entity_poly.pdbx_seq_one_letter_code
_entity_poly.pdbx_strand_id
1 'polypeptide(L)'
;MARALLLVDLQNDFCAGGALAVPQGDSTIDIANRLIDWCALRGDMVVASLDWHPANHGSFASQHQVEPYSQGQLDGLAQTFWPDHCVQNSAGAALHPLLNQRAITQTFTKGENPLVDSYSAFF
;
A
#
# COMPACT_ATOMS: atom_id res chain seq x y z
N MET A 1 -19.71 20.85 0.06
CA MET A 1 -19.24 19.73 -0.79
C MET A 1 -18.75 18.62 0.12
N ALA A 2 -19.03 17.36 -0.19
CA ALA A 2 -18.44 16.22 0.51
C ALA A 2 -16.97 16.08 0.12
N ARG A 3 -16.11 15.78 1.10
CA ARG A 3 -14.65 15.64 0.95
C ARG A 3 -14.19 14.45 1.76
N ALA A 4 -13.09 13.84 1.31
CA ALA A 4 -12.41 12.77 2.02
C ALA A 4 -10.90 12.88 1.86
N LEU A 5 -10.16 12.34 2.83
CA LEU A 5 -8.74 12.04 2.76
C LEU A 5 -8.57 10.54 2.52
N LEU A 6 -7.89 10.19 1.44
CA LEU A 6 -7.46 8.82 1.16
C LEU A 6 -5.98 8.68 1.52
N LEU A 7 -5.69 7.82 2.49
CA LEU A 7 -4.34 7.42 2.88
C LEU A 7 -3.94 6.20 2.06
N VAL A 8 -3.05 6.38 1.09
CA VAL A 8 -2.64 5.31 0.19
C VAL A 8 -1.44 4.58 0.77
N ASP A 9 -1.63 3.30 1.09
CA ASP A 9 -0.58 2.30 1.30
C ASP A 9 0.50 2.73 2.32
N LEU A 10 0.09 3.33 3.44
CA LEU A 10 0.97 3.69 4.55
C LEU A 10 1.31 2.44 5.40
N GLN A 11 1.87 1.42 4.75
CA GLN A 11 2.19 0.11 5.30
C GLN A 11 3.68 -0.04 5.63
N ASN A 12 4.00 -1.01 6.49
CA ASN A 12 5.37 -1.24 6.96
C ASN A 12 6.34 -1.56 5.82
N ASP A 13 5.93 -2.35 4.82
CA ASP A 13 6.82 -2.73 3.72
C ASP A 13 7.28 -1.57 2.85
N PHE A 14 6.55 -0.45 2.86
CA PHE A 14 6.93 0.77 2.15
C PHE A 14 7.72 1.77 3.03
N CYS A 15 7.92 1.46 4.30
CA CYS A 15 8.67 2.29 5.26
C CYS A 15 10.07 1.70 5.53
N ALA A 16 10.91 2.39 6.31
CA ALA A 16 12.27 1.96 6.60
C ALA A 16 12.32 0.54 7.21
N GLY A 17 13.13 -0.33 6.61
CA GLY A 17 13.26 -1.74 7.02
C GLY A 17 12.21 -2.68 6.41
N GLY A 18 11.25 -2.15 5.67
CA GLY A 18 10.27 -2.92 4.89
C GLY A 18 10.85 -3.56 3.63
N ALA A 19 10.14 -4.54 3.07
CA ALA A 19 10.58 -5.29 1.89
C ALA A 19 10.68 -4.44 0.61
N LEU A 20 9.88 -3.38 0.50
CA LEU A 20 9.89 -2.41 -0.61
C LEU A 20 9.99 -0.98 -0.07
N ALA A 21 10.93 -0.76 0.85
CA ALA A 21 11.09 0.51 1.55
C ALA A 21 11.28 1.68 0.58
N VAL A 22 10.40 2.68 0.68
CA VAL A 22 10.50 3.93 -0.08
C VAL A 22 11.43 4.89 0.69
N PRO A 23 12.37 5.57 0.02
CA PRO A 23 13.20 6.58 0.67
C PRO A 23 12.34 7.61 1.41
N GLN A 24 12.61 7.78 2.70
CA GLN A 24 11.87 8.69 3.59
C GLN A 24 10.38 8.34 3.78
N GLY A 25 9.97 7.08 3.54
CA GLY A 25 8.59 6.62 3.72
C GLY A 25 8.00 6.96 5.08
N ASP A 26 8.76 6.78 6.17
CA ASP A 26 8.36 7.09 7.55
C ASP A 26 7.96 8.56 7.75
N SER A 27 8.61 9.50 7.04
CA SER A 27 8.30 10.93 7.16
C SER A 27 6.88 11.26 6.66
N THR A 28 6.31 10.42 5.79
CA THR A 28 4.94 10.55 5.31
C THR A 28 3.92 10.30 6.42
N ILE A 29 4.26 9.49 7.44
CA ILE A 29 3.36 9.15 8.54
C ILE A 29 3.05 10.38 9.40
N ASP A 30 4.07 11.21 9.67
CA ASP A 30 3.88 12.46 10.40
C ASP A 30 2.98 13.44 9.63
N ILE A 31 3.14 13.51 8.31
CA ILE A 31 2.32 14.35 7.44
C ILE A 31 0.88 13.84 7.41
N ALA A 32 0.70 12.52 7.26
CA ALA A 32 -0.60 11.87 7.28
C ALA A 32 -1.36 12.16 8.57
N ASN A 33 -0.70 12.03 9.73
CA ASN A 33 -1.31 12.34 11.03
C ASN A 33 -1.77 13.80 11.13
N ARG A 34 -0.99 14.77 10.64
CA ARG A 34 -1.41 16.18 10.60
C ARG A 34 -2.62 16.41 9.69
N LEU A 35 -2.67 15.73 8.55
CA LEU A 35 -3.80 15.82 7.62
C LEU A 35 -5.05 15.16 8.17
N ILE A 36 -4.90 14.05 8.90
CA ILE A 36 -5.97 13.39 9.65
C ILE A 36 -6.59 14.39 10.63
N ASP A 37 -5.78 15.07 11.46
CA ASP A 37 -6.27 16.05 12.42
C ASP A 37 -7.01 17.21 11.71
N TRP A 38 -6.45 17.69 10.60
CA TRP A 38 -7.08 18.75 9.80
C TRP A 38 -8.42 18.32 9.18
N CYS A 39 -8.56 17.04 8.79
CA CYS A 39 -9.82 16.48 8.29
C CYS A 39 -10.84 16.26 9.40
N ALA A 40 -10.39 15.75 10.56
CA ALA A 40 -11.23 15.53 11.73
C ALA A 40 -11.90 16.82 12.20
N LEU A 41 -11.17 17.95 12.24
CA LEU A 41 -11.72 19.26 12.60
C LEU A 41 -12.85 19.75 11.67
N ARG A 42 -12.94 19.21 10.46
CA ARG A 42 -13.91 19.60 9.43
C ARG A 42 -15.00 18.56 9.21
N GLY A 43 -14.94 17.42 9.91
CA GLY A 43 -15.83 16.29 9.69
C GLY A 43 -15.64 15.60 8.35
N ASP A 44 -14.48 15.78 7.71
CA ASP A 44 -14.14 15.07 6.47
C ASP A 44 -13.82 13.60 6.78
N MET A 45 -14.25 12.68 5.90
CA MET A 45 -13.93 11.26 6.06
C MET A 45 -12.43 11.00 5.85
N VAL A 46 -11.89 10.06 6.62
CA VAL A 46 -10.54 9.51 6.41
C VAL A 46 -10.68 8.03 6.09
N VAL A 47 -10.15 7.61 4.95
CA VAL A 47 -10.15 6.21 4.50
C VAL A 47 -8.73 5.82 4.10
N ALA A 48 -8.43 4.53 4.08
CA ALA A 48 -7.12 4.03 3.69
C ALA A 48 -7.20 2.90 2.67
N SER A 49 -6.24 2.84 1.76
CA SER A 49 -5.98 1.63 0.97
C SER A 49 -4.83 0.84 1.57
N LEU A 50 -4.84 -0.47 1.31
CA LEU A 50 -3.75 -1.38 1.62
C LEU A 50 -3.46 -2.22 0.38
N ASP A 51 -2.20 -2.29 -0.04
CA ASP A 51 -1.75 -3.43 -0.84
C ASP A 51 -1.88 -4.71 -0.03
N TRP A 52 -2.46 -5.74 -0.63
CA TRP A 52 -2.88 -6.94 0.09
C TRP A 52 -2.69 -8.19 -0.78
N HIS A 53 -1.45 -8.44 -1.16
CA HIS A 53 -1.09 -9.45 -2.15
C HIS A 53 -1.06 -10.87 -1.58
N PRO A 54 -1.66 -11.88 -2.24
CA PRO A 54 -1.39 -13.26 -1.88
C PRO A 54 0.10 -13.58 -2.07
N ALA A 55 0.63 -14.55 -1.32
CA ALA A 55 2.06 -14.88 -1.36
C ALA A 55 2.57 -15.32 -2.75
N ASN A 56 1.67 -15.75 -3.64
CA ASN A 56 1.95 -16.12 -5.02
C ASN A 56 1.53 -15.04 -6.04
N HIS A 57 1.46 -13.77 -5.63
CA HIS A 57 1.04 -12.69 -6.52
C HIS A 57 2.03 -12.49 -7.68
N GLY A 58 1.51 -12.38 -8.90
CA GLY A 58 2.30 -12.34 -10.13
C GLY A 58 3.13 -11.07 -10.31
N SER A 59 2.91 -10.02 -9.51
CA SER A 59 3.81 -8.85 -9.51
C SER A 59 5.14 -9.11 -8.80
N PHE A 60 5.28 -10.22 -8.07
CA PHE A 60 6.51 -10.52 -7.34
C PHE A 60 7.57 -11.17 -8.25
N ALA A 61 8.79 -10.65 -8.19
CA ALA A 61 9.94 -11.15 -8.93
C ALA A 61 10.27 -12.62 -8.59
N SER A 62 10.00 -13.05 -7.35
CA SER A 62 10.16 -14.42 -6.89
C SER A 62 9.34 -15.44 -7.70
N GLN A 63 8.16 -15.04 -8.20
CA GLN A 63 7.27 -15.92 -9.00
C GLN A 63 7.82 -16.16 -10.41
N HIS A 64 8.73 -15.31 -10.88
CA HIS A 64 9.28 -15.36 -12.24
C HIS A 64 10.77 -15.71 -12.28
N GLN A 65 11.41 -15.91 -11.12
CA GLN A 65 12.85 -16.16 -11.00
C GLN A 65 13.71 -15.06 -11.66
N VAL A 66 13.27 -13.81 -11.51
CA VAL A 66 13.98 -12.62 -11.98
C VAL A 66 14.39 -11.73 -10.81
N GLU A 67 15.28 -10.78 -11.06
CA GLU A 67 15.66 -9.79 -10.05
C GLU A 67 14.52 -8.77 -9.83
N PRO A 68 14.32 -8.29 -8.58
CA PRO A 68 13.44 -7.15 -8.33
C PRO A 68 13.75 -5.95 -9.23
N TYR A 69 12.72 -5.16 -9.52
CA TYR A 69 12.72 -4.02 -10.44
C TYR A 69 12.88 -4.36 -11.93
N SER A 70 12.93 -5.66 -12.28
CA SER A 70 12.92 -6.11 -13.68
C SER A 70 11.59 -5.78 -14.37
N GLN A 71 11.64 -5.52 -15.67
CA GLN A 71 10.47 -5.29 -16.51
C GLN A 71 10.02 -6.60 -17.17
N GLY A 72 8.71 -6.80 -17.29
CA GLY A 72 8.13 -7.95 -17.95
C GLY A 72 6.67 -7.75 -18.31
N GLN A 73 5.93 -8.85 -18.36
CA GLN A 73 4.50 -8.84 -18.58
C GLN A 73 3.78 -9.69 -17.54
N LEU A 74 2.62 -9.20 -17.10
CA LEU A 74 1.68 -9.92 -16.26
C LEU A 74 0.30 -9.81 -16.92
N ASP A 75 -0.32 -10.96 -17.22
CA ASP A 75 -1.59 -11.04 -17.95
C ASP A 75 -1.63 -10.20 -19.25
N GLY A 76 -0.50 -10.18 -19.98
CA GLY A 76 -0.36 -9.45 -21.24
C GLY A 76 -0.15 -7.94 -21.11
N LEU A 77 -0.11 -7.40 -19.88
CA LEU A 77 0.18 -5.99 -19.60
C LEU A 77 1.62 -5.81 -19.13
N ALA A 78 2.19 -4.63 -19.38
CA ALA A 78 3.52 -4.30 -18.89
C ALA A 78 3.56 -4.27 -17.35
N GLN A 79 4.57 -4.89 -16.76
CA GLN A 79 4.71 -5.06 -15.32
C GLN A 79 6.15 -4.80 -14.87
N THR A 80 6.31 -4.05 -13.78
CA THR A 80 7.55 -4.07 -12.98
C THR A 80 7.44 -5.18 -11.96
N PHE A 81 8.39 -6.10 -11.91
CA PHE A 81 8.40 -7.14 -10.90
C PHE A 81 9.06 -6.63 -9.63
N TRP A 82 8.34 -6.65 -8.51
CA TRP A 82 8.76 -6.11 -7.22
C TRP A 82 9.35 -7.21 -6.31
N PRO A 83 10.10 -6.87 -5.26
CA PRO A 83 10.31 -7.80 -4.14
C PRO A 83 8.96 -8.26 -3.58
N ASP A 84 8.89 -9.42 -2.96
CA ASP A 84 7.68 -9.85 -2.23
C ASP A 84 7.39 -8.84 -1.11
N HIS A 85 6.22 -8.21 -1.15
CA HIS A 85 5.83 -7.14 -0.23
C HIS A 85 4.33 -7.16 0.03
N CYS A 86 3.92 -6.58 1.14
CA CYS A 86 2.52 -6.43 1.54
C CYS A 86 1.72 -7.74 1.45
N VAL A 87 2.39 -8.87 1.76
CA VAL A 87 1.78 -10.19 1.69
C VAL A 87 0.66 -10.30 2.72
N GLN A 88 -0.50 -10.83 2.34
CA GLN A 88 -1.68 -10.93 3.19
C GLN A 88 -1.35 -11.52 4.56
N ASN A 89 -1.84 -10.86 5.61
CA ASN A 89 -1.67 -11.23 7.01
C ASN A 89 -0.21 -11.23 7.52
N SER A 90 0.72 -10.64 6.78
CA SER A 90 2.10 -10.44 7.23
C SER A 90 2.26 -9.14 8.04
N ALA A 91 3.35 -9.04 8.79
CA ALA A 91 3.71 -7.79 9.45
C ALA A 91 4.00 -6.66 8.45
N GLY A 92 4.57 -6.98 7.29
CA GLY A 92 4.88 -6.02 6.24
C GLY A 92 3.64 -5.34 5.64
N ALA A 93 2.53 -6.08 5.56
CA ALA A 93 1.26 -5.58 5.07
C ALA A 93 0.44 -4.77 6.10
N ALA A 94 0.83 -4.74 7.37
CA ALA A 94 0.14 -3.91 8.35
C ALA A 94 0.40 -2.42 8.11
N LEU A 95 -0.59 -1.57 8.41
CA LEU A 95 -0.40 -0.12 8.46
C LEU A 95 0.71 0.24 9.46
N HIS A 96 1.45 1.29 9.16
CA HIS A 96 2.56 1.75 9.99
C HIS A 96 2.10 1.99 11.45
N PRO A 97 2.85 1.52 12.46
CA PRO A 97 2.40 1.55 13.86
C PRO A 97 2.23 2.96 14.43
N LEU A 98 2.90 3.96 13.86
CA LEU A 98 2.76 5.37 14.27
C LEU A 98 1.63 6.12 13.55
N LEU A 99 0.96 5.50 12.58
CA LEU A 99 -0.20 6.09 11.93
C LEU A 99 -1.39 6.12 12.92
N ASN A 100 -2.15 7.22 12.96
CA ASN A 100 -3.36 7.32 13.78
C ASN A 100 -4.52 6.51 13.16
N GLN A 101 -4.41 5.19 13.25
CA GLN A 101 -5.35 4.26 12.63
C GLN A 101 -6.78 4.38 13.18
N ARG A 102 -6.95 4.91 14.40
CA ARG A 102 -8.28 5.11 15.02
C ARG A 102 -9.14 6.14 14.29
N ALA A 103 -8.53 7.03 13.51
CA ALA A 103 -9.25 8.02 12.72
C ALA A 103 -9.73 7.47 11.36
N ILE A 104 -9.21 6.31 10.94
CA ILE A 104 -9.56 5.68 9.67
C ILE A 104 -10.96 5.08 9.80
N THR A 105 -11.89 5.57 9.00
CA THR A 105 -13.29 5.15 9.01
C THR A 105 -13.51 3.85 8.26
N GLN A 106 -12.72 3.62 7.20
CA GLN A 106 -12.79 2.41 6.38
C GLN A 106 -11.43 2.13 5.74
N THR A 107 -11.10 0.85 5.65
CA THR A 107 -9.96 0.34 4.87
C THR A 107 -10.45 -0.42 3.64
N PHE A 108 -9.68 -0.34 2.56
CA PHE A 108 -9.93 -1.06 1.31
C PHE A 108 -8.65 -1.76 0.88
N THR A 109 -8.74 -3.04 0.56
CA THR A 109 -7.61 -3.83 0.06
C THR A 109 -7.58 -3.80 -1.47
N LYS A 110 -6.37 -3.86 -2.03
CA LYS A 110 -6.12 -3.96 -3.48
C LYS A 110 -4.99 -4.96 -3.75
N GLY A 111 -4.89 -5.41 -5.01
CA GLY A 111 -3.84 -6.36 -5.42
C GLY A 111 -4.07 -7.80 -4.95
N GLU A 112 -5.33 -8.17 -4.65
CA GLU A 112 -5.64 -9.51 -4.14
C GLU A 112 -5.69 -10.60 -5.24
N ASN A 113 -5.89 -10.20 -6.50
CA ASN A 113 -5.91 -11.13 -7.62
C ASN A 113 -4.47 -11.46 -8.03
N PRO A 114 -4.01 -12.73 -7.94
CA PRO A 114 -2.63 -13.09 -8.25
C PRO A 114 -2.20 -12.82 -9.70
N LEU A 115 -3.13 -12.58 -10.61
CA LEU A 115 -2.84 -12.32 -12.03
C LEU A 115 -2.89 -10.84 -12.41
N VAL A 116 -3.36 -9.96 -11.51
CA VAL A 116 -3.61 -8.55 -11.84
C VAL A 116 -3.09 -7.66 -10.74
N ASP A 117 -2.07 -6.86 -11.06
CA ASP A 117 -1.57 -5.84 -10.16
C ASP A 117 -2.53 -4.63 -10.07
N SER A 118 -2.50 -3.93 -8.95
CA SER A 118 -3.45 -2.83 -8.69
C SER A 118 -2.79 -1.69 -7.92
N TYR A 119 -2.04 -0.84 -8.62
CA TYR A 119 -1.50 0.39 -8.02
C TYR A 119 -2.59 1.37 -7.57
N SER A 120 -3.65 1.48 -8.37
CA SER A 120 -4.79 2.36 -8.07
C SER A 120 -5.67 1.74 -6.98
N ALA A 121 -6.13 2.58 -6.04
CA ALA A 121 -7.21 2.23 -5.10
C ALA A 121 -8.62 2.32 -5.73
N PHE A 122 -8.69 2.69 -7.02
CA PHE A 122 -9.91 2.74 -7.83
C PHE A 122 -9.77 1.78 -9.00
N PHE A 123 -10.81 0.97 -9.22
CA PHE A 123 -10.90 -0.03 -10.28
C PHE A 123 -12.34 -0.12 -10.81
#